data_AF-A0AA39SZX0-F1
#
_entry.id   AF-A0AA39SZX0-F1
#
_cell.length_a   1.000
_cell.length_b   1.000
_cell.length_c   1.000
_cell.angle_alpha   90.00
_cell.angle_beta   90.00
_cell.angle_gamma   90.00
#
_symmetry.space_group_name_H-M   'P 1'
#
loop_
_entity.id
_entity.type
_entity.pdbx_description
1 polymer ?
#
loop_
_entity_poly.entity_id
_entity_poly.type
_entity_poly.pdbx_seq_one_letter_code
_entity_poly.pdbx_strand_id
1 'polypeptide(L)'
;MRRSSVEEMVSVIQKAVKKEVKRASKPVTEPVINREMQKMKREMRVMKREMREMKRLIETLSKQGTTADWNENPRTSLDHQIKKSEQAEFQLQFANKLPNTIYTKDKIRDESDGSIQIKLVDTISRETVKVGALSSIEIGIVVLQGNFGFKSHEN
;
A
#
# COMPACT_ATOMS: atom_id res chain seq x y z
N MET A 1 1.51 -57.66 68.32
CA MET A 1 1.06 -58.43 67.13
C MET A 1 2.06 -58.20 66.00
N ARG A 2 2.72 -59.26 65.50
CA ARG A 2 3.63 -59.17 64.33
C ARG A 2 2.77 -59.18 63.07
N ARG A 3 2.90 -58.15 62.22
CA ARG A 3 2.30 -58.18 60.87
C ARG A 3 2.90 -59.35 60.10
N SER A 4 2.08 -60.10 59.37
CA SER A 4 2.58 -61.25 58.61
C SER A 4 3.43 -60.75 57.44
N SER A 5 4.48 -61.48 57.07
CA SER A 5 5.38 -61.11 55.96
C SER A 5 4.64 -60.84 54.64
N VAL A 6 3.47 -61.47 54.46
CA VAL A 6 2.59 -61.28 53.30
C VAL A 6 1.96 -59.88 53.29
N GLU A 7 1.55 -59.34 54.44
CA GLU A 7 0.93 -58.01 54.53
C GLU A 7 1.92 -56.88 54.21
N GLU A 8 3.19 -57.02 54.61
CA GLU A 8 4.23 -56.05 54.27
C GLU A 8 4.51 -56.05 52.77
N MET A 9 4.57 -57.24 52.16
CA MET A 9 4.80 -57.38 50.73
C MET A 9 3.65 -56.76 49.91
N VAL A 10 2.39 -56.97 50.34
CA VAL A 10 1.21 -56.34 49.73
C VAL A 10 1.25 -54.81 49.86
N SER A 11 1.67 -54.27 51.02
CA SER A 11 1.81 -52.83 51.23
C SER A 11 2.85 -52.20 50.30
N VAL A 12 3.99 -52.86 50.10
CA VAL A 12 5.04 -52.40 49.18
C VAL A 12 4.54 -52.40 47.74
N ILE A 13 3.85 -53.46 47.30
CA ILE A 13 3.29 -53.57 45.95
C ILE A 13 2.23 -52.49 45.73
N GLN A 14 1.30 -52.29 46.67
CA GLN A 14 0.30 -51.22 46.56
C GLN A 14 0.93 -49.83 46.48
N LYS A 15 2.01 -49.59 47.22
CA LYS A 15 2.72 -48.32 47.20
C LYS A 15 3.47 -48.10 45.88
N ALA A 16 4.07 -49.15 45.32
CA ALA A 16 4.72 -49.12 44.01
C ALA A 16 3.71 -48.91 42.88
N VAL A 17 2.60 -49.64 42.87
CA VAL A 17 1.50 -49.49 41.90
C VAL A 17 0.90 -48.10 41.99
N LYS A 18 0.59 -47.58 43.19
CA LYS A 18 0.10 -46.20 43.34
C LYS A 18 1.09 -45.15 42.84
N LYS A 19 2.40 -45.40 42.97
CA LYS A 19 3.44 -44.48 42.48
C LYS A 19 3.55 -44.51 40.96
N GLU A 20 3.45 -45.67 40.33
CA GLU A 20 3.46 -45.82 38.87
C GLU A 20 2.17 -45.34 38.22
N VAL A 21 1.01 -45.60 38.80
CA VAL A 21 -0.28 -45.04 38.33
C VAL A 21 -0.24 -43.51 38.39
N LYS A 22 0.35 -42.91 39.44
CA LYS A 22 0.55 -41.45 39.52
C LYS A 22 1.59 -40.90 38.54
N ARG A 23 2.53 -41.72 38.06
CA ARG A 23 3.48 -41.34 37.01
C ARG A 23 2.85 -41.44 35.63
N ALA A 24 2.08 -42.50 35.38
CA ALA A 24 1.35 -42.74 34.15
C ALA A 24 0.12 -41.81 33.97
N SER A 25 -0.45 -41.27 35.06
CA SER A 25 -1.56 -40.30 34.97
C SER A 25 -1.11 -38.87 34.71
N LYS A 26 0.20 -38.58 34.69
CA LYS A 26 0.70 -37.28 34.24
C LYS A 26 0.75 -37.32 32.71
N PRO A 27 -0.08 -36.55 32.00
CA PRO A 27 -0.07 -36.58 30.55
C PRO A 27 1.31 -36.17 30.05
N VAL A 28 1.95 -37.02 29.26
CA VAL A 28 3.27 -36.80 28.64
C VAL A 28 3.29 -35.52 27.77
N THR A 29 2.12 -34.98 27.43
CA THR A 29 1.90 -33.78 26.63
C THR A 29 1.82 -32.48 27.45
N GLU A 30 1.64 -32.52 28.77
CA GLU A 30 1.54 -31.33 29.64
C GLU A 30 2.75 -30.38 29.54
N PRO A 31 4.01 -30.87 29.51
CA PRO A 31 5.20 -30.03 29.35
C PRO A 31 5.27 -29.35 27.97
N VAL A 32 4.81 -30.06 26.93
CA VAL A 32 4.80 -29.57 25.56
C VAL A 32 3.73 -28.49 25.40
N ILE A 33 2.51 -28.73 25.90
CA ILE A 33 1.41 -27.76 25.87
C ILE A 33 1.78 -26.50 26.66
N ASN A 34 2.42 -26.64 27.83
CA ASN A 34 2.90 -25.49 28.59
C ASN A 34 4.00 -24.71 27.85
N ARG A 35 4.91 -25.39 27.15
CA ARG A 35 5.97 -24.75 26.37
C ARG A 35 5.39 -23.96 25.20
N GLU A 36 4.45 -24.54 24.46
CA GLU A 36 3.79 -23.88 23.34
C GLU A 36 2.91 -22.71 23.80
N MET A 37 2.16 -22.86 24.90
CA MET A 37 1.38 -21.76 25.48
C MET A 37 2.27 -20.60 25.92
N GLN A 38 3.46 -20.89 26.48
CA GLN A 38 4.43 -19.85 26.83
C GLN A 38 5.06 -19.20 25.59
N LYS A 39 5.26 -19.95 24.51
CA LYS A 39 5.74 -19.42 23.23
C LYS A 39 4.71 -18.47 22.61
N MET A 40 3.46 -18.90 22.51
CA MET A 40 2.33 -18.09 22.06
C MET A 40 2.14 -16.83 22.92
N LYS A 41 2.29 -16.94 24.24
CA LYS A 41 2.20 -15.79 25.16
C LYS A 41 3.32 -14.77 24.93
N ARG A 42 4.52 -15.21 24.52
CA ARG A 42 5.61 -14.30 24.14
C ARG A 42 5.33 -13.64 22.80
N GLU A 43 4.89 -14.40 21.80
CA GLU A 43 4.55 -13.88 20.48
C GLU A 43 3.39 -12.87 20.53
N MET A 44 2.35 -13.17 21.30
CA MET A 44 1.23 -12.25 21.52
C MET A 44 1.68 -10.94 22.21
N ARG A 45 2.69 -10.99 23.08
CA ARG A 45 3.27 -9.78 23.70
C ARG A 45 4.02 -8.92 22.68
N VAL A 46 4.73 -9.55 21.75
CA VAL A 46 5.42 -8.86 20.65
C VAL A 46 4.39 -8.23 19.70
N MET A 47 3.44 -9.01 19.23
CA MET A 47 2.36 -8.55 18.35
C MET A 47 1.55 -7.40 18.97
N LYS A 48 1.25 -7.46 20.28
CA LYS A 48 0.55 -6.38 21.00
C LYS A 48 1.40 -5.11 21.11
N ARG A 49 2.73 -5.21 21.07
CA ARG A 49 3.63 -4.04 21.01
C ARG A 49 3.60 -3.45 19.60
N GLU A 50 3.76 -4.27 18.57
CA GLU A 50 3.73 -3.83 17.17
C GLU A 50 2.39 -3.20 16.78
N MET A 51 1.27 -3.78 17.21
CA MET A 51 -0.06 -3.21 16.96
C MET A 51 -0.24 -1.84 17.65
N ARG A 52 0.43 -1.60 18.79
CA ARG A 52 0.45 -0.29 19.44
C ARG A 52 1.32 0.71 18.69
N GLU A 53 2.43 0.28 18.12
CA GLU A 53 3.30 1.12 17.30
C GLU A 53 2.64 1.48 15.97
N MET A 54 2.01 0.52 15.30
CA MET A 54 1.21 0.75 14.11
C MET A 54 0.05 1.72 14.39
N LYS A 55 -0.66 1.54 15.51
CA LYS A 55 -1.71 2.48 15.93
C LYS A 55 -1.16 3.90 16.15
N ARG A 56 0.01 4.01 16.79
CA ARG A 56 0.70 5.30 16.96
C ARG A 56 1.09 5.92 15.62
N LEU A 57 1.62 5.14 14.69
CA LEU A 57 2.01 5.60 13.35
C LEU A 57 0.80 6.12 12.55
N ILE A 58 -0.32 5.40 12.57
CA ILE A 58 -1.57 5.84 11.94
C ILE A 58 -2.04 7.15 12.57
N GLU A 59 -2.00 7.24 13.90
CA GLU A 59 -2.43 8.44 14.60
C GLU A 59 -1.48 9.64 14.37
N THR A 60 -0.16 9.40 14.25
CA THR A 60 0.80 10.45 13.88
C THR A 60 0.65 10.91 12.44
N LEU A 61 0.43 9.98 11.50
CA LEU A 61 0.18 10.33 10.09
C LEU A 61 -1.16 11.07 9.94
N SER A 62 -2.17 10.67 10.71
CA SER A 62 -3.46 11.37 10.75
C SER A 62 -3.34 12.78 11.33
N LYS A 63 -2.45 13.02 12.31
CA LYS A 63 -2.20 14.35 12.89
C LYS A 63 -1.24 15.21 12.04
N GLN A 64 -0.33 14.59 11.28
CA GLN A 64 0.48 15.28 10.28
C GLN A 64 -0.34 15.64 9.02
N GLY A 65 -1.50 14.99 8.82
CA GLY A 65 -2.48 15.31 7.77
C GLY A 65 -3.52 16.37 8.15
N THR A 66 -3.49 16.96 9.34
CA THR A 66 -4.43 18.02 9.75
C THR A 66 -3.86 19.43 9.55
N THR A 67 -3.40 19.72 8.32
CA THR A 67 -3.56 21.04 7.67
C THR A 67 -3.72 20.79 6.17
N ALA A 68 -4.70 19.97 5.80
CA ALA A 68 -5.20 19.94 4.44
C ALA A 68 -6.69 19.70 4.57
N ASP A 69 -7.45 20.73 4.25
CA ASP A 69 -8.85 20.62 3.92
C ASP A 69 -8.97 19.56 2.80
N TRP A 70 -9.43 18.36 3.13
CA TRP A 70 -9.56 17.24 2.18
C TRP A 70 -10.64 17.50 1.12
N ASN A 71 -11.21 18.71 1.08
CA ASN A 71 -12.10 19.18 0.04
C ASN A 71 -11.38 19.96 -1.08
N GLU A 72 -10.04 20.03 -1.06
CA GLU A 72 -9.31 20.56 -2.20
C GLU A 72 -9.29 19.54 -3.34
N ASN A 73 -10.07 19.86 -4.38
CA ASN A 73 -9.91 19.34 -5.72
C ASN A 73 -8.41 19.28 -6.07
N PRO A 74 -7.80 18.12 -6.32
CA PRO A 74 -6.36 18.02 -6.60
C PRO A 74 -5.92 18.77 -7.88
N ARG A 75 -6.88 19.35 -8.63
CA ARG A 75 -6.61 20.24 -9.77
C ARG A 75 -6.23 21.67 -9.38
N THR A 76 -6.72 22.22 -8.27
CA THR A 76 -6.51 23.65 -7.94
C THR A 76 -5.08 23.98 -7.50
N SER A 77 -4.33 22.98 -7.01
CA SER A 77 -2.93 23.13 -6.62
C SER A 77 -1.96 23.13 -7.81
N LEU A 78 -2.29 22.44 -8.90
CA LEU A 78 -1.41 22.28 -10.07
C LEU A 78 -1.41 23.51 -10.99
N ASP A 79 -2.55 24.22 -11.07
CA ASP A 79 -2.70 25.44 -11.88
C ASP A 79 -1.74 26.57 -11.44
N HIS A 80 -1.25 26.55 -10.20
CA HIS A 80 -0.28 27.52 -9.69
C HIS A 80 1.19 27.17 -9.99
N GLN A 81 1.49 25.94 -10.45
CA GLN A 81 2.87 25.46 -10.61
C GLN A 81 3.30 25.21 -12.06
N ILE A 82 2.35 25.08 -13.01
CA ILE A 82 2.71 24.89 -14.42
C ILE A 82 3.02 26.26 -15.05
N LYS A 83 4.26 26.71 -14.85
CA LYS A 83 4.83 27.84 -15.60
C LYS A 83 5.31 27.32 -16.95
N LYS A 84 4.97 28.04 -18.02
CA LYS A 84 5.62 27.82 -19.32
C LYS A 84 7.13 27.99 -19.11
N SER A 85 7.93 27.01 -19.52
CA SER A 85 9.38 27.15 -19.48
C SER A 85 9.77 28.39 -20.30
N GLU A 86 10.32 29.40 -19.65
CA GLU A 86 10.66 30.70 -20.26
C GLU A 86 11.87 30.58 -21.21
N GLN A 87 12.69 29.52 -21.05
CA GLN A 87 13.85 29.20 -21.87
C GLN A 87 13.86 27.71 -22.23
N ALA A 88 13.09 27.33 -23.23
CA ALA A 88 13.25 26.02 -23.87
C ALA A 88 13.75 26.25 -25.31
N GLU A 89 14.87 25.61 -25.65
CA GLU A 89 15.42 25.57 -27.02
C GLU A 89 14.41 24.95 -28.00
N PHE A 90 13.55 24.06 -27.50
CA PHE A 90 12.49 23.44 -28.28
C PHE A 90 11.12 23.64 -27.65
N GLN A 91 10.11 23.80 -28.48
CA GLN A 91 8.72 23.93 -28.07
C GLN A 91 7.83 22.92 -28.80
N LEU A 92 6.99 22.22 -28.04
CA LEU A 92 5.90 21.42 -28.59
C LEU A 92 4.72 22.32 -28.98
N GLN A 93 4.19 22.11 -30.19
CA GLN A 93 3.05 22.86 -30.71
C GLN A 93 2.08 21.91 -31.42
N PHE A 94 0.79 22.18 -31.31
CA PHE A 94 -0.21 21.55 -32.17
C PHE A 94 -0.06 22.08 -33.60
N ALA A 95 0.09 21.18 -34.56
CA ALA A 95 0.19 21.53 -35.97
C ALA A 95 -1.19 21.75 -36.60
N ASN A 96 -2.20 21.03 -36.12
CA ASN A 96 -3.60 21.23 -36.47
C ASN A 96 -4.38 21.89 -35.32
N LYS A 97 -5.50 22.51 -35.69
CA LYS A 97 -6.35 23.23 -34.74
C LYS A 97 -7.21 22.23 -33.95
N LEU A 98 -7.21 22.40 -32.64
CA LEU A 98 -8.07 21.62 -31.75
C LEU A 98 -9.46 22.26 -31.65
N PRO A 99 -10.52 21.47 -31.46
CA PRO A 99 -11.84 21.99 -31.20
C PRO A 99 -11.87 22.78 -29.89
N ASN A 100 -12.75 23.79 -29.83
CA ASN A 100 -12.94 24.62 -28.63
C ASN A 100 -13.42 23.82 -27.40
N THR A 101 -13.98 22.64 -27.61
CA THR A 101 -14.50 21.78 -26.54
C THR A 101 -14.08 20.35 -26.80
N ILE A 102 -13.47 19.72 -25.79
CA ILE A 102 -13.05 18.33 -25.81
C ILE A 102 -13.83 17.61 -24.72
N TYR A 103 -14.60 16.60 -25.10
CA TYR A 103 -15.40 15.81 -24.17
C TYR A 103 -14.58 14.63 -23.64
N THR A 104 -14.77 14.29 -22.36
CA THR A 104 -14.20 13.05 -21.80
C THR A 104 -14.79 11.82 -22.46
N LYS A 105 -14.03 10.71 -22.44
CA LYS A 105 -14.41 9.39 -22.96
C LYS A 105 -14.40 9.29 -24.49
N ASP A 106 -14.23 10.40 -25.20
CA ASP A 106 -13.97 10.42 -26.62
C ASP A 106 -12.48 10.47 -26.92
N LYS A 107 -12.10 10.00 -28.13
CA LYS A 107 -10.76 10.21 -28.65
C LYS A 107 -10.60 11.70 -28.95
N ILE A 108 -9.46 12.27 -28.56
CA ILE A 108 -9.16 13.66 -28.89
C ILE A 108 -8.84 13.74 -30.39
N ARG A 109 -9.61 14.55 -31.09
CA ARG A 109 -9.53 14.78 -32.54
C ARG A 109 -9.34 16.27 -32.84
N ASP A 110 -8.91 16.57 -34.05
CA ASP A 110 -8.86 17.94 -34.54
C ASP A 110 -10.24 18.45 -35.00
N GLU A 111 -10.32 19.71 -35.41
CA GLU A 111 -11.58 20.30 -35.90
C GLU A 111 -12.13 19.64 -37.18
N SER A 112 -11.31 18.88 -37.91
CA SER A 112 -11.70 18.14 -39.13
C SER A 112 -11.97 16.66 -38.87
N ASP A 113 -12.17 16.28 -37.59
CA ASP A 113 -12.38 14.89 -37.15
C ASP A 113 -11.16 13.95 -37.37
N GLY A 114 -10.00 14.53 -37.63
CA GLY A 114 -8.73 13.83 -37.82
C GLY A 114 -7.93 13.62 -36.53
N SER A 115 -6.76 12.98 -36.65
CA SER A 115 -5.82 12.81 -35.53
C SER A 115 -5.11 14.12 -35.18
N ILE A 116 -4.87 14.37 -33.91
CA ILE A 116 -4.01 15.48 -33.49
C ILE A 116 -2.58 15.28 -34.02
N GLN A 117 -2.00 16.36 -34.51
CA GLN A 117 -0.61 16.42 -34.95
C GLN A 117 0.16 17.35 -34.03
N ILE A 118 1.29 16.88 -33.51
CA ILE A 118 2.19 17.64 -32.67
C ILE A 118 3.52 17.79 -33.41
N LYS A 119 4.06 19.01 -33.42
CA LYS A 119 5.38 19.31 -33.98
C LYS A 119 6.31 19.81 -32.89
N LEU A 120 7.58 19.48 -33.03
CA LEU A 120 8.67 20.04 -32.24
C LEU A 120 9.29 21.18 -33.05
N VAL A 121 9.32 22.37 -32.46
CA VAL A 121 9.83 23.59 -33.10
C VAL A 121 11.06 24.07 -32.35
N ASP A 122 12.16 24.27 -33.06
CA ASP A 122 13.34 24.97 -32.53
C ASP A 122 12.97 26.46 -32.36
N THR A 123 13.15 26.98 -31.15
CA THR A 123 12.71 28.34 -30.81
C THR A 123 13.62 29.42 -31.37
N ILE A 124 14.86 29.08 -31.74
CA ILE A 124 15.85 29.96 -32.35
C ILE A 124 15.61 30.03 -33.86
N SER A 125 15.66 28.89 -34.55
CA SER A 125 15.49 28.84 -36.01
C SER A 125 14.04 28.98 -36.46
N ARG A 126 13.08 28.71 -35.56
CA ARG A 126 11.64 28.59 -35.85
C ARG A 126 11.29 27.46 -36.81
N GLU A 127 12.24 26.57 -37.10
CA GLU A 127 12.02 25.43 -37.98
C GLU A 127 11.44 24.23 -37.22
N THR A 128 10.75 23.37 -37.98
CA THR A 128 10.24 22.11 -37.44
C THR A 128 11.34 21.05 -37.45
N VAL A 129 11.63 20.49 -36.30
CA VAL A 129 12.60 19.40 -36.15
C VAL A 129 11.98 18.12 -36.74
N LYS A 130 12.55 17.64 -37.84
CA LYS A 130 12.07 16.42 -38.53
C LYS A 130 12.78 15.15 -38.05
N VAL A 131 14.05 15.25 -37.72
CA VAL A 131 14.91 14.14 -37.29
C VAL A 131 15.81 14.64 -36.17
N GLY A 132 15.91 13.92 -35.06
CA GLY A 132 16.81 14.28 -33.97
C GLY A 132 16.74 13.33 -32.79
N ALA A 133 17.61 13.56 -31.79
CA ALA A 133 17.65 12.74 -30.57
C ALA A 133 16.31 12.73 -29.79
N LEU A 134 15.47 13.73 -30.02
CA LEU A 134 14.16 13.87 -29.39
C LEU A 134 13.03 13.15 -30.15
N SER A 135 13.32 12.51 -31.30
CA SER A 135 12.29 11.79 -32.07
C SER A 135 11.65 10.60 -31.34
N SER A 136 12.33 10.04 -30.34
CA SER A 136 11.85 8.89 -29.56
C SER A 136 11.28 9.28 -28.19
N ILE A 137 11.14 10.58 -27.90
CA ILE A 137 10.68 11.02 -26.58
C ILE A 137 9.18 10.74 -26.40
N GLU A 138 8.80 10.26 -25.22
CA GLU A 138 7.40 10.11 -24.84
C GLU A 138 6.81 11.46 -24.42
N ILE A 139 5.58 11.73 -24.83
CA ILE A 139 4.89 13.00 -24.54
C ILE A 139 3.58 12.70 -23.81
N GLY A 140 3.38 13.34 -22.66
CA GLY A 140 2.12 13.34 -21.92
C GLY A 140 1.28 14.57 -22.26
N ILE A 141 -0.01 14.37 -22.51
CA ILE A 141 -1.00 15.45 -22.66
C ILE A 141 -1.82 15.50 -21.39
N VAL A 142 -1.81 16.64 -20.70
CA VAL A 142 -2.57 16.86 -19.47
C VAL A 142 -3.59 17.98 -19.67
N VAL A 143 -4.73 17.83 -18.99
CA VAL A 143 -5.75 18.86 -18.95
C VAL A 143 -5.41 19.81 -17.82
N LEU A 144 -5.19 21.08 -18.15
CA LEU A 144 -5.00 22.15 -17.17
C LEU A 144 -6.36 22.57 -16.60
N GLN A 145 -7.30 22.96 -17.46
CA GLN A 145 -8.62 23.41 -17.07
C GLN A 145 -9.71 22.55 -17.73
N GLY A 146 -10.60 21.96 -16.93
CA GLY A 146 -11.72 21.17 -17.45
C GLY A 146 -12.64 20.64 -16.35
N ASN A 147 -13.94 20.51 -16.66
CA ASN A 147 -14.95 19.96 -15.76
C ASN A 147 -15.00 18.42 -15.86
N PHE A 148 -13.87 17.78 -15.62
CA PHE A 148 -13.74 16.33 -15.71
C PHE A 148 -13.90 15.73 -14.31
N GLY A 149 -15.15 15.60 -13.85
CA GLY A 149 -15.48 15.12 -12.49
C GLY A 149 -14.79 13.79 -12.14
N PHE A 150 -14.40 13.65 -10.87
CA PHE A 150 -14.01 12.35 -10.32
C PHE A 150 -15.29 11.56 -10.04
N LYS A 151 -15.42 10.36 -10.60
CA LYS A 151 -16.39 9.39 -10.07
C LYS A 151 -15.88 8.97 -8.68
N SER A 152 -16.47 9.52 -7.62
CA SER A 152 -16.47 8.86 -6.33
C SER A 152 -17.17 7.50 -6.49
N HIS A 153 -16.63 6.49 -5.82
CA HIS A 153 -17.07 5.09 -5.81
C HIS A 153 -18.57 4.88 -6.08
N GLU A 154 -18.87 4.04 -7.07
CA GLU A 154 -20.20 3.50 -7.32
C GLU A 154 -20.16 2.02 -6.90
N ASN A 155 -20.67 1.77 -5.68
CA ASN A 155 -21.05 0.52 -4.97
C ASN A 155 -20.34 -0.80 -5.29
#